data_AF-A0A847LRG1-F1
#
_entry.id   AF-A0A847LRG1-F1
#
_cell.length_a   1.000
_cell.length_b   1.000
_cell.length_c   1.000
_cell.angle_alpha   90.00
_cell.angle_beta   90.00
_cell.angle_gamma   90.00
#
_symmetry.space_group_name_H-M   'P 1'
#
loop_
_entity.id
_entity.type
_entity.pdbx_description
1 polymer ?
#
loop_
_entity_poly.entity_id
_entity_poly.type
_entity_poly.pdbx_seq_one_letter_code
_entity_poly.pdbx_strand_id
1 'polypeptide(L)'
;MKRLISLLAVVLCLCLAASTAYAYSRYDLQRADRTRDRGDFFEARRQYSAIARDYYTEQFLRRQAGYFLGFCSVRLNEPYNAISDYRWFLREFDNGNTTLIPDALYVLGRTYETVDNVRDAKWCYRECIRRFSYGEFPQKSRERLNYLEGGYNHGGYTHGGYGPHYSMEAAPAAAAAPAAPARALSATDPFDGFQMDLQSDKVEALKATFDKLHERP
;
A
#
# COMPACT_ATOMS: atom_id res chain seq x y z
N MET A 1 34.57 21.51 -35.79
CA MET A 1 34.30 20.06 -35.69
C MET A 1 34.61 19.47 -34.30
N LYS A 2 35.81 19.63 -33.71
CA LYS A 2 36.15 19.04 -32.39
C LYS A 2 35.18 19.39 -31.24
N ARG A 3 34.70 20.65 -31.17
CA ARG A 3 33.74 21.11 -30.15
C ARG A 3 32.36 20.44 -30.27
N LEU A 4 31.90 20.15 -31.50
CA LEU A 4 30.63 19.46 -31.76
C LEU A 4 30.68 18.00 -31.31
N ILE A 5 31.80 17.31 -31.58
CA ILE A 5 32.01 15.92 -31.13
C ILE A 5 32.05 15.85 -29.60
N SER A 6 32.75 16.79 -28.94
CA SER A 6 32.80 16.85 -27.48
C SER A 6 31.42 17.10 -26.84
N LEU A 7 30.61 17.98 -27.43
CA LEU A 7 29.26 18.23 -26.93
C LEU A 7 28.35 17.02 -27.13
N LEU A 8 28.41 16.36 -28.29
CA LEU A 8 27.66 15.12 -28.54
C LEU A 8 28.04 14.01 -27.57
N ALA A 9 29.33 13.84 -27.25
CA ALA A 9 29.79 12.84 -26.30
C ALA A 9 29.25 13.10 -24.87
N VAL A 10 29.25 14.36 -24.41
CA VAL A 10 28.71 14.72 -23.09
C VAL A 10 27.20 14.49 -23.03
N VAL A 11 26.46 14.89 -24.08
CA VAL A 11 25.01 14.66 -24.15
C VAL A 11 24.69 13.16 -24.14
N LEU A 12 25.42 12.36 -24.92
CA LEU A 12 25.24 10.90 -24.94
C LEU A 12 25.51 10.27 -23.57
N CYS A 13 26.59 10.67 -22.89
CA CYS A 13 26.90 10.19 -21.54
C CYS A 13 25.81 10.56 -20.53
N LEU A 14 25.25 11.78 -20.60
CA LEU A 14 24.14 12.20 -19.75
C LEU A 14 22.86 11.40 -20.03
N CYS A 15 22.55 11.13 -21.30
CA CYS A 15 21.41 10.29 -21.67
C CYS A 15 21.56 8.86 -21.14
N LEU A 16 22.76 8.26 -21.23
CA LEU A 16 23.03 6.92 -20.71
C LEU A 16 22.92 6.89 -19.18
N ALA A 17 23.50 7.85 -18.48
CA ALA A 17 23.39 7.95 -17.02
C ALA A 17 21.92 8.07 -16.56
N ALA A 18 21.12 8.90 -17.23
CA ALA A 18 19.69 9.04 -16.92
C ALA A 18 18.91 7.73 -17.14
N SER A 19 19.20 7.00 -18.23
CA SER A 19 18.52 5.72 -18.51
C SER A 19 18.85 4.62 -17.49
N THR A 20 20.08 4.57 -16.98
CA THR A 20 20.48 3.59 -15.96
C THR A 20 19.85 3.87 -14.61
N ALA A 21 19.74 5.15 -14.21
CA ALA A 21 19.03 5.55 -12.99
C ALA A 21 17.55 5.14 -13.04
N TYR A 22 16.91 5.31 -14.20
CA TYR A 22 15.51 4.93 -14.42
C TYR A 22 15.23 3.44 -14.17
N ALA A 23 16.06 2.58 -14.76
CA ALA A 23 15.89 1.13 -14.64
C ALA A 23 16.05 0.67 -13.19
N TYR A 24 16.90 1.35 -12.43
CA TYR A 24 17.20 1.01 -11.04
C TYR A 24 15.99 1.22 -10.11
N SER A 25 15.29 2.36 -10.20
CA SER A 25 14.14 2.65 -9.32
C SER A 25 12.99 1.64 -9.48
N ARG A 26 12.73 1.16 -10.70
CA ARG A 26 11.69 0.13 -10.93
C ARG A 26 12.08 -1.22 -10.34
N TYR A 27 13.35 -1.59 -10.47
CA TYR A 27 13.88 -2.82 -9.89
C TYR A 27 13.80 -2.79 -8.36
N ASP A 28 14.12 -1.66 -7.74
CA ASP A 28 14.03 -1.48 -6.29
C ASP A 28 12.59 -1.61 -5.78
N LEU A 29 11.62 -1.02 -6.49
CA LEU A 29 10.21 -1.17 -6.13
C LEU A 29 9.74 -2.63 -6.23
N GLN A 30 10.09 -3.34 -7.32
CA GLN A 30 9.78 -4.76 -7.46
C GLN A 30 10.45 -5.63 -6.40
N ARG A 31 11.65 -5.26 -5.94
CA ARG A 31 12.32 -5.92 -4.82
C ARG A 31 11.58 -5.69 -3.50
N ALA A 32 11.12 -4.46 -3.26
CA ALA A 32 10.31 -4.12 -2.08
C ALA A 32 8.98 -4.89 -2.08
N ASP A 33 8.30 -4.95 -3.23
CA ASP A 33 7.07 -5.72 -3.40
C ASP A 33 7.29 -7.21 -3.09
N ARG A 34 8.32 -7.83 -3.68
CA ARG A 34 8.66 -9.24 -3.38
C ARG A 34 8.99 -9.48 -1.91
N THR A 35 9.58 -8.50 -1.23
CA THR A 35 9.91 -8.60 0.19
C THR A 35 8.65 -8.53 1.05
N ARG A 36 7.74 -7.60 0.71
CA ARG A 36 6.41 -7.48 1.32
C ARG A 36 5.59 -8.74 1.13
N ASP A 37 5.57 -9.29 -0.08
CA ASP A 37 4.77 -10.48 -0.44
C ASP A 37 5.24 -11.75 0.28
N ARG A 38 6.50 -11.77 0.77
CA ARG A 38 7.04 -12.82 1.66
C ARG A 38 6.67 -12.64 3.13
N GLY A 39 6.00 -11.53 3.48
CA GLY A 39 5.65 -11.17 4.85
C GLY A 39 6.77 -10.49 5.63
N ASP A 40 7.92 -10.18 5.01
CA ASP A 40 8.99 -9.43 5.68
C ASP A 40 8.70 -7.92 5.61
N PHE A 41 7.69 -7.50 6.37
CA PHE A 41 7.21 -6.12 6.36
C PHE A 41 8.24 -5.13 6.93
N PHE A 42 9.14 -5.58 7.81
CA PHE A 42 10.18 -4.70 8.36
C PHE A 42 11.21 -4.33 7.29
N GLU A 43 11.73 -5.33 6.57
CA GLU A 43 12.65 -5.11 5.45
C GLU A 43 11.97 -4.34 4.31
N ALA A 44 10.74 -4.74 3.95
CA ALA A 44 9.97 -4.06 2.91
C ALA A 44 9.75 -2.58 3.24
N ARG A 45 9.39 -2.27 4.50
CA ARG A 45 9.25 -0.88 4.97
C ARG A 45 10.53 -0.07 4.76
N ARG A 46 11.70 -0.65 5.07
CA ARG A 46 13.00 0.02 4.86
C ARG A 46 13.23 0.32 3.38
N GLN A 47 12.96 -0.65 2.50
CA GLN A 47 13.14 -0.50 1.05
C GLN A 47 12.17 0.55 0.48
N TYR A 48 10.89 0.50 0.83
CA TYR A 48 9.92 1.53 0.43
C TYR A 48 10.29 2.91 0.96
N SER A 49 10.82 3.03 2.18
CA SER A 49 11.27 4.31 2.73
C SER A 49 12.38 4.94 1.89
N ALA A 50 13.35 4.13 1.45
CA ALA A 50 14.44 4.60 0.60
C ALA A 50 13.91 5.11 -0.75
N ILE A 51 13.02 4.35 -1.40
CA ILE A 51 12.41 4.72 -2.69
C ILE A 51 11.55 5.98 -2.56
N ALA A 52 10.71 6.06 -1.52
CA ALA A 52 9.76 7.17 -1.36
C ALA A 52 10.45 8.51 -1.07
N ARG A 53 11.60 8.47 -0.38
CA ARG A 53 12.40 9.65 0.01
C ARG A 53 13.46 10.05 -1.01
N ASP A 54 13.75 9.21 -2.00
CA ASP A 54 14.68 9.55 -3.07
C ASP A 54 14.04 10.52 -4.07
N TYR A 55 14.48 11.78 -4.07
CA TYR A 55 13.98 12.82 -4.98
C TYR A 55 14.31 12.57 -6.46
N TYR A 56 15.30 11.74 -6.77
CA TYR A 56 15.65 11.39 -8.14
C TYR A 56 14.77 10.28 -8.71
N THR A 57 14.08 9.54 -7.85
CA THR A 57 13.11 8.52 -8.27
C THR A 57 11.84 9.19 -8.82
N GLU A 58 11.24 8.57 -9.85
CA GLU A 58 10.01 9.07 -10.46
C GLU A 58 8.89 9.29 -9.42
N GLN A 59 8.16 10.41 -9.55
CA GLN A 59 7.10 10.77 -8.61
C GLN A 59 6.03 9.67 -8.46
N PHE A 60 5.73 8.92 -9.54
CA PHE A 60 4.81 7.79 -9.50
C PHE A 60 5.32 6.67 -8.58
N LEU A 61 6.58 6.25 -8.73
CA LEU A 61 7.20 5.19 -7.91
C LEU A 61 7.35 5.65 -6.46
N ARG A 62 7.77 6.90 -6.23
CA ARG A 62 7.86 7.49 -4.88
C ARG A 62 6.51 7.45 -4.16
N ARG A 63 5.44 7.80 -4.86
CA ARG A 63 4.07 7.78 -4.35
C ARG A 63 3.65 6.36 -3.99
N GLN A 64 3.82 5.40 -4.89
CA GLN A 64 3.48 4.01 -4.64
C GLN A 64 4.25 3.45 -3.43
N ALA A 65 5.55 3.71 -3.36
CA ALA A 65 6.38 3.34 -2.21
C ALA A 65 5.93 4.03 -0.91
N GLY A 66 5.58 5.32 -0.97
CA GLY A 66 5.10 6.06 0.19
C GLY A 66 3.79 5.54 0.77
N TYR A 67 2.88 5.06 -0.09
CA TYR A 67 1.68 4.36 0.35
C TYR A 67 2.03 3.03 1.04
N PHE A 68 2.88 2.21 0.42
CA PHE A 68 3.24 0.90 0.97
C PHE A 68 4.13 0.98 2.23
N LEU A 69 4.82 2.11 2.44
CA LEU A 69 5.49 2.42 3.70
C LEU A 69 4.49 2.39 4.87
N GLY A 70 3.37 3.11 4.74
CA GLY A 70 2.30 3.13 5.74
C GLY A 70 1.63 1.76 5.90
N PHE A 71 1.40 1.06 4.79
CA PHE A 71 0.87 -0.32 4.81
C PHE A 71 1.74 -1.25 5.65
N CYS A 72 3.06 -1.23 5.44
CA CYS A 72 3.97 -2.08 6.20
C CYS A 72 3.92 -1.75 7.70
N SER A 73 3.81 -0.47 8.08
CA SER A 73 3.65 -0.08 9.48
C SER A 73 2.33 -0.59 10.10
N VAL A 74 1.23 -0.65 9.34
CA VAL A 74 -0.01 -1.31 9.81
C VAL A 74 0.21 -2.81 10.01
N ARG A 75 0.88 -3.48 9.06
CA ARG A 75 1.17 -4.92 9.15
C ARG A 75 2.08 -5.31 10.30
N LEU A 76 2.97 -4.40 10.71
CA LEU A 76 3.84 -4.57 11.87
C LEU A 76 3.13 -4.29 13.21
N ASN A 77 1.84 -3.95 13.19
CA ASN A 77 1.07 -3.52 14.37
C ASN A 77 1.69 -2.30 15.08
N GLU A 78 2.22 -1.35 14.30
CA GLU A 78 2.84 -0.12 14.80
C GLU A 78 1.94 1.09 14.44
N PRO A 79 0.79 1.29 15.12
CA PRO A 79 -0.24 2.23 14.67
C PRO A 79 0.25 3.68 14.64
N TYR A 80 1.11 4.10 15.57
CA TYR A 80 1.68 5.46 15.56
C TYR A 80 2.61 5.70 14.38
N ASN A 81 3.41 4.69 13.98
CA ASN A 81 4.25 4.77 12.79
C ASN A 81 3.39 4.81 11.53
N ALA A 82 2.36 3.97 11.46
CA ALA A 82 1.40 3.98 10.35
C ALA A 82 0.69 5.33 10.21
N ILE A 83 0.24 5.94 11.31
CA ILE A 83 -0.34 7.30 11.30
C ILE A 83 0.67 8.30 10.75
N SER A 84 1.92 8.27 11.22
CA SER A 84 2.98 9.17 10.75
C SER A 84 3.24 9.01 9.25
N ASP A 85 3.39 7.76 8.79
CA ASP A 85 3.69 7.41 7.41
C ASP A 85 2.55 7.82 6.46
N TYR A 86 1.30 7.51 6.80
CA TYR A 86 0.14 7.91 5.98
C TYR A 86 -0.09 9.42 5.99
N ARG A 87 0.12 10.12 7.12
CA ARG A 87 0.06 11.59 7.15
C ARG A 87 1.15 12.22 6.30
N TRP A 88 2.35 11.66 6.29
CA TRP A 88 3.42 12.10 5.42
C TRP A 88 3.05 11.86 3.95
N PHE A 89 2.58 10.65 3.60
CA PHE A 89 2.13 10.31 2.26
C PHE A 89 1.04 11.27 1.74
N LEU A 90 0.00 11.51 2.53
CA LEU A 90 -1.08 12.45 2.20
C LEU A 90 -0.61 13.91 2.16
N ARG A 91 0.49 14.27 2.81
CA ARG A 91 1.03 15.64 2.69
C ARG A 91 1.87 15.81 1.42
N GLU A 92 2.66 14.79 1.08
CA GLU A 92 3.63 14.83 0.00
C GLU A 92 2.99 14.57 -1.38
N PHE A 93 2.03 13.64 -1.46
CA PHE A 93 1.52 13.13 -2.73
C PHE A 93 0.05 13.44 -3.00
N ASP A 94 -0.60 14.19 -2.13
CA ASP A 94 -1.99 14.60 -2.29
C ASP A 94 -2.13 15.81 -3.22
N ASN A 95 -1.71 15.63 -4.47
CA ASN A 95 -1.78 16.65 -5.51
C ASN A 95 -2.97 16.49 -6.46
N GLY A 96 -4.01 15.76 -6.05
CA GLY A 96 -5.23 15.56 -6.84
C GLY A 96 -5.90 14.20 -6.63
N ASN A 97 -6.72 13.82 -7.61
CA ASN A 97 -7.47 12.57 -7.58
C ASN A 97 -6.57 11.41 -8.07
N THR A 98 -5.84 10.79 -7.14
CA THR A 98 -5.13 9.54 -7.41
C THR A 98 -5.78 8.38 -6.68
N THR A 99 -5.69 7.19 -7.27
CA THR A 99 -6.35 5.96 -6.79
C THR A 99 -5.93 5.55 -5.38
N LEU A 100 -4.75 5.98 -4.92
CA LEU A 100 -4.20 5.64 -3.59
C LEU A 100 -4.66 6.59 -2.47
N ILE A 101 -5.09 7.82 -2.78
CA ILE A 101 -5.52 8.79 -1.76
C ILE A 101 -6.79 8.35 -1.02
N PRO A 102 -7.89 7.93 -1.69
CA PRO A 102 -9.10 7.56 -0.96
C PRO A 102 -8.87 6.37 -0.03
N ASP A 103 -8.02 5.43 -0.44
CA ASP A 103 -7.59 4.31 0.37
C ASP A 103 -6.72 4.75 1.56
N ALA A 104 -5.67 5.54 1.32
CA ALA A 104 -4.82 6.06 2.38
C ALA A 104 -5.62 6.86 3.44
N LEU A 105 -6.63 7.64 3.04
CA LEU A 105 -7.54 8.32 3.96
C LEU A 105 -8.35 7.32 4.79
N TYR A 106 -8.90 6.29 4.16
CA TYR A 106 -9.66 5.25 4.86
C TYR A 106 -8.78 4.48 5.86
N VAL A 107 -7.61 4.01 5.43
CA VAL A 107 -6.67 3.26 6.29
C VAL A 107 -6.14 4.13 7.42
N LEU A 108 -5.84 5.41 7.17
CA LEU A 108 -5.48 6.35 8.23
C LEU A 108 -6.62 6.51 9.25
N GLY A 109 -7.86 6.61 8.79
CA GLY A 109 -9.04 6.61 9.64
C GLY A 109 -9.12 5.37 10.52
N ARG A 110 -8.96 4.17 9.94
CA ARG A 110 -8.93 2.89 10.66
C ARG A 110 -7.82 2.85 11.69
N THR A 111 -6.64 3.36 11.34
CA THR A 111 -5.49 3.39 12.23
C THR A 111 -5.72 4.34 13.41
N TYR A 112 -6.38 5.48 13.20
CA TYR A 112 -6.79 6.36 14.31
C TYR A 112 -7.79 5.68 15.26
N GLU A 113 -8.69 4.84 14.76
CA GLU A 113 -9.59 4.06 15.63
C GLU A 113 -8.81 3.07 16.51
N THR A 114 -7.72 2.46 16.01
CA THR A 114 -6.91 1.53 16.81
C THR A 114 -6.23 2.18 18.01
N VAL A 115 -6.00 3.49 17.96
CA VAL A 115 -5.43 4.30 19.06
C VAL A 115 -6.49 5.12 19.80
N ASP A 116 -7.77 4.74 19.66
CA ASP A 116 -8.94 5.39 20.27
C ASP A 116 -9.08 6.89 19.95
N ASN A 117 -8.46 7.35 18.87
CA ASN A 117 -8.60 8.73 18.39
C ASN A 117 -9.78 8.82 17.40
N VAL A 118 -10.99 8.61 17.94
CA VAL A 118 -12.23 8.59 17.16
C VAL A 118 -12.47 9.92 16.43
N ARG A 119 -12.03 11.05 17.01
CA ARG A 119 -12.21 12.37 16.40
C ARG A 119 -11.50 12.48 15.06
N ASP A 120 -10.21 12.15 15.03
CA ASP A 120 -9.40 12.26 13.82
C ASP A 120 -9.76 11.15 12.82
N ALA A 121 -10.19 9.97 13.30
CA ALA A 121 -10.77 8.92 12.45
C ALA A 121 -11.99 9.41 11.66
N LYS A 122 -12.97 10.04 12.34
CA LYS A 122 -14.16 10.63 11.69
C LYS A 122 -13.78 11.69 10.67
N TRP A 123 -12.76 12.51 10.96
CA TRP A 123 -12.26 13.51 10.01
C TRP A 123 -11.75 12.84 8.73
N CYS A 124 -10.92 11.80 8.83
CA CYS A 124 -10.41 11.06 7.67
C CYS A 124 -11.52 10.46 6.79
N TYR A 125 -12.54 9.85 7.41
CA TYR A 125 -13.67 9.28 6.66
C TYR A 125 -14.49 10.35 5.94
N ARG A 126 -14.83 11.44 6.63
CA ARG A 126 -15.54 12.57 6.02
C ARG A 126 -14.75 13.15 4.86
N GLU A 127 -13.44 13.28 5.00
CA GLU A 127 -12.57 13.80 3.95
C GLU A 127 -12.51 12.87 2.73
N CYS A 128 -12.47 11.55 2.94
CA CYS A 128 -12.58 10.57 1.86
C CYS A 128 -13.91 10.69 1.11
N ILE A 129 -15.03 10.74 1.82
CA ILE A 129 -16.38 10.85 1.23
C ILE A 129 -16.55 12.16 0.47
N ARG A 130 -16.08 13.27 1.03
CA ARG A 130 -16.22 14.62 0.47
C ARG A 130 -15.47 14.75 -0.86
N ARG A 131 -14.29 14.15 -0.98
CA ARG A 131 -13.41 14.29 -2.13
C ARG A 131 -13.64 13.25 -3.23
N PHE A 132 -14.14 12.08 -2.84
CA PHE A 132 -14.34 10.96 -3.74
C PHE A 132 -15.79 10.50 -3.59
N SER A 133 -16.64 10.88 -4.54
CA SER A 133 -18.08 10.61 -4.45
C SER A 133 -18.43 9.14 -4.68
N TYR A 134 -17.63 8.44 -5.49
CA TYR A 134 -17.78 7.03 -5.85
C TYR A 134 -16.47 6.25 -5.60
N GLY A 135 -16.59 4.94 -5.54
CA GLY A 135 -15.49 4.01 -5.25
C GLY A 135 -15.68 3.28 -3.94
N GLU A 136 -14.84 2.26 -3.74
CA GLU A 136 -14.90 1.35 -2.58
C GLU A 136 -14.62 2.09 -1.25
N PHE A 137 -13.53 2.86 -1.17
CA PHE A 137 -13.13 3.51 0.09
C PHE A 137 -14.09 4.60 0.58
N PRO A 138 -14.68 5.45 -0.28
CA PRO A 138 -15.74 6.35 0.16
C PRO A 138 -16.97 5.62 0.70
N GLN A 139 -17.33 4.47 0.10
CA GLN A 139 -18.42 3.64 0.62
C GLN A 139 -18.07 3.05 1.99
N LYS A 140 -16.90 2.40 2.12
CA LYS A 140 -16.41 1.89 3.41
C LYS A 140 -16.30 2.99 4.47
N SER A 141 -15.91 4.20 4.07
CA SER A 141 -15.85 5.38 4.95
C SER A 141 -17.24 5.81 5.43
N ARG A 142 -18.27 5.79 4.57
CA ARG A 142 -19.67 6.09 4.97
C ARG A 142 -20.18 5.08 5.98
N GLU A 143 -19.99 3.80 5.70
CA GLU A 143 -20.38 2.71 6.60
C GLU A 143 -19.72 2.86 7.96
N ARG A 144 -18.41 3.14 7.97
CA ARG A 144 -17.69 3.28 9.22
C ARG A 144 -18.05 4.55 9.99
N LEU A 145 -18.30 5.66 9.29
CA LEU A 145 -18.77 6.90 9.92
C LEU A 145 -20.15 6.71 10.56
N ASN A 146 -21.09 6.06 9.87
CA ASN A 146 -22.40 5.70 10.42
C ASN A 146 -22.27 4.85 11.68
N TYR A 147 -21.36 3.87 11.70
CA TYR A 147 -21.08 3.06 12.88
C TYR A 147 -20.57 3.92 14.06
N LEU A 148 -19.68 4.87 13.81
CA LEU A 148 -19.09 5.74 14.85
C LEU A 148 -20.02 6.87 15.32
N GLU A 149 -21.01 7.26 14.52
CA GLU A 149 -21.98 8.33 14.85
C GLU A 149 -23.29 7.79 15.41
N GLY A 150 -23.77 6.66 14.89
CA GLY A 150 -25.03 6.02 15.27
C GLY A 150 -24.94 5.21 16.56
N GLY A 151 -24.12 5.67 17.53
CA GLY A 151 -23.75 4.96 18.76
C GLY A 151 -24.82 3.99 19.24
N TYR A 152 -24.55 2.69 19.09
CA TYR A 152 -25.30 1.60 19.72
C TYR A 152 -26.83 1.73 19.69
N ASN A 153 -27.43 1.97 18.52
CA ASN A 153 -28.87 1.74 18.33
C ASN A 153 -29.19 0.87 17.10
N HIS A 154 -28.29 -0.07 16.79
CA HIS A 154 -28.56 -1.12 15.81
C HIS A 154 -28.93 -2.43 16.51
N GLY A 155 -30.05 -2.40 17.24
CA GLY A 155 -30.76 -3.61 17.61
C GLY A 155 -31.34 -4.26 16.36
N GLY A 156 -30.77 -5.38 15.93
CA GLY A 156 -31.55 -6.43 15.28
C GLY A 156 -31.40 -6.67 13.77
N TYR A 157 -30.44 -6.09 13.06
CA TYR A 157 -30.12 -6.57 11.71
C TYR A 157 -28.77 -7.27 11.67
N THR A 158 -28.84 -8.57 11.96
CA THR A 158 -27.94 -9.59 11.44
C THR A 158 -28.03 -9.60 9.91
N HIS A 159 -27.40 -8.63 9.25
CA HIS A 159 -27.02 -8.79 7.85
C HIS A 159 -25.65 -9.46 7.85
N GLY A 160 -25.64 -10.76 7.53
CA GLY A 160 -24.44 -11.58 7.54
C GLY A 160 -23.33 -11.00 6.67
N GLY A 161 -22.11 -11.02 7.20
CA GLY A 161 -20.89 -10.91 6.38
C GLY A 161 -19.75 -10.11 6.98
N TYR A 162 -19.99 -9.17 7.90
CA TYR A 162 -18.92 -8.37 8.51
C TYR A 162 -19.23 -8.06 9.99
N GLY A 163 -19.16 -9.10 10.83
CA GLY A 163 -19.27 -9.00 12.30
C GLY A 163 -17.94 -9.26 13.01
N PRO A 164 -17.72 -8.72 14.23
CA PRO A 164 -16.47 -8.03 14.58
C PRO A 164 -15.83 -8.49 15.89
N HIS A 165 -14.56 -8.95 15.90
CA HIS A 165 -13.83 -9.15 17.17
C HIS A 165 -12.33 -8.85 17.00
N TYR A 166 -11.89 -7.63 17.30
CA TYR A 166 -10.49 -7.40 17.69
C TYR A 166 -10.30 -7.93 19.11
N SER A 167 -10.30 -9.26 19.25
CA SER A 167 -9.42 -9.89 20.20
C SER A 167 -8.06 -9.91 19.51
N MET A 168 -7.30 -8.81 19.61
CA MET A 168 -5.86 -8.91 19.52
C MET A 168 -5.49 -9.82 20.69
N GLU A 169 -5.40 -11.13 20.44
CA GLU A 169 -4.64 -12.02 21.29
C GLU A 169 -3.26 -11.39 21.33
N ALA A 170 -2.98 -10.71 22.44
CA ALA A 170 -1.77 -9.94 22.62
C ALA A 170 -0.62 -10.85 22.21
N ALA A 171 0.10 -10.47 21.14
CA ALA A 171 1.32 -11.15 20.78
C ALA A 171 2.13 -11.28 22.08
N PRO A 172 2.49 -12.51 22.51
CA PRO A 172 3.19 -12.69 23.77
C PRO A 172 4.41 -11.77 23.74
N ALA A 173 4.55 -10.97 24.80
CA ALA A 173 5.63 -10.01 24.96
C ALA A 173 6.93 -10.64 24.49
N ALA A 174 7.59 -10.00 23.52
CA ALA A 174 8.72 -10.52 22.78
C ALA A 174 9.86 -10.96 23.72
N ALA A 175 9.85 -12.24 24.09
CA ALA A 175 11.05 -12.96 24.47
C ALA A 175 11.81 -13.25 23.17
N ALA A 176 13.03 -12.75 23.08
CA ALA A 176 13.92 -12.98 21.95
C ALA A 176 14.02 -14.49 21.64
N ALA A 177 13.46 -14.91 20.50
CA ALA A 177 13.48 -16.29 20.04
C ALA A 177 13.78 -16.33 18.53
N PRO A 178 14.48 -17.36 18.05
CA PRO A 178 15.15 -17.39 16.74
C PRO A 178 14.16 -17.46 15.58
N ALA A 179 14.64 -17.02 14.40
CA ALA A 179 13.90 -16.93 13.14
C ALA A 179 12.95 -18.12 12.90
N ALA A 180 11.65 -17.86 13.07
CA ALA A 180 10.61 -18.85 12.83
C ALA A 180 10.44 -19.08 11.32
N PRO A 181 10.15 -20.33 10.88
CA PRO A 181 9.81 -20.62 9.50
C PRO A 181 8.52 -19.87 9.12
N ALA A 182 8.46 -19.40 7.87
CA ALA A 182 7.36 -18.63 7.30
C ALA A 182 6.01 -19.26 7.67
N ARG A 183 5.31 -18.64 8.63
CA ARG A 183 3.95 -18.99 9.00
C ARG A 183 3.06 -18.66 7.79
N ALA A 184 2.33 -19.66 7.31
CA ALA A 184 1.28 -19.44 6.32
C ALA A 184 0.33 -18.36 6.86
N LEU A 185 0.20 -17.27 6.09
CA LEU A 185 -0.66 -16.14 6.42
C LEU A 185 -2.10 -16.66 6.58
N SER A 186 -2.67 -16.43 7.75
CA SER A 186 -4.06 -16.77 8.09
C SER A 186 -5.02 -16.04 7.14
N ALA A 187 -6.02 -16.76 6.61
CA ALA A 187 -7.09 -16.29 5.70
C ALA A 187 -8.07 -15.25 6.32
N THR A 188 -7.61 -14.55 7.35
CA THR A 188 -8.33 -13.48 8.07
C THR A 188 -7.58 -12.17 7.95
N ASP A 189 -6.75 -12.04 6.91
CA ASP A 189 -5.91 -10.89 6.69
C ASP A 189 -6.80 -9.65 6.43
N PRO A 190 -6.70 -8.56 7.21
CA PRO A 190 -7.52 -7.35 7.01
C PRO A 190 -7.32 -6.68 5.65
N PHE A 191 -6.33 -7.14 4.87
CA PHE A 191 -6.04 -6.72 3.51
C PHE A 191 -6.24 -7.83 2.46
N ASP A 192 -6.87 -8.96 2.79
CA ASP A 192 -7.12 -10.05 1.81
C ASP A 192 -8.15 -9.64 0.74
N GLY A 193 -9.06 -8.71 1.05
CA GLY A 193 -9.89 -8.02 0.04
C GLY A 193 -9.12 -6.99 -0.79
N PHE A 194 -7.85 -6.76 -0.44
CA PHE A 194 -6.86 -5.93 -1.13
C PHE A 194 -5.78 -6.79 -1.78
N GLN A 195 -6.06 -8.07 -2.04
CA GLN A 195 -5.57 -8.62 -3.28
C GLN A 195 -6.11 -7.68 -4.36
N MET A 196 -5.26 -6.76 -4.83
CA MET A 196 -5.37 -6.32 -6.21
C MET A 196 -5.60 -7.62 -6.97
N ASP A 197 -6.75 -7.74 -7.64
CA ASP A 197 -6.93 -8.62 -8.79
C ASP A 197 -5.91 -8.18 -9.85
N LEU A 198 -4.63 -8.32 -9.51
CA LEU A 198 -3.47 -8.28 -10.35
C LEU A 198 -3.48 -9.60 -11.09
N GLN A 199 -4.53 -9.73 -11.91
CA GLN A 199 -4.54 -10.53 -13.10
C GLN A 199 -4.23 -12.01 -12.89
N SER A 200 -4.72 -12.65 -11.84
CA SER A 200 -4.81 -14.12 -11.82
C SER A 200 -5.45 -14.61 -13.12
N ASP A 201 -6.54 -13.96 -13.54
CA ASP A 201 -7.24 -14.24 -14.80
C ASP A 201 -6.38 -13.97 -16.05
N LYS A 202 -5.54 -12.92 -16.08
CA LYS A 202 -4.66 -12.69 -17.26
C LYS A 202 -3.41 -13.57 -17.23
N VAL A 203 -2.94 -13.99 -16.06
CA VAL A 203 -1.88 -14.97 -15.91
C VAL A 203 -2.36 -16.34 -16.39
N GLU A 204 -3.57 -16.75 -16.05
CA GLU A 204 -4.19 -17.97 -16.58
C GLU A 204 -4.44 -17.87 -18.09
N ALA A 205 -4.92 -16.73 -18.60
CA ALA A 205 -5.10 -16.52 -20.03
C ALA A 205 -3.75 -16.54 -20.79
N LEU A 206 -2.69 -15.96 -20.23
CA LEU A 206 -1.34 -16.03 -20.81
C LEU A 206 -0.79 -17.46 -20.82
N LYS A 207 -1.00 -18.21 -19.74
CA LYS A 207 -0.58 -19.60 -19.62
C LYS A 207 -1.28 -20.49 -20.67
N ALA A 208 -2.60 -20.35 -20.81
CA ALA A 208 -3.36 -21.06 -21.83
C ALA A 208 -2.94 -20.69 -23.26
N THR A 209 -2.51 -19.44 -23.49
CA THR A 209 -2.00 -18.99 -24.80
C THR A 209 -0.61 -19.57 -25.09
N PHE A 210 0.24 -19.65 -24.07
CA PHE A 210 1.58 -20.23 -24.16
C PHE A 210 1.54 -21.74 -24.46
N ASP A 211 0.66 -22.48 -23.78
CA ASP A 211 0.49 -23.93 -23.98
C ASP A 211 0.02 -24.23 -25.41
N LYS A 212 -0.95 -23.47 -25.93
CA LYS A 212 -1.42 -23.59 -27.34
C LYS A 212 -0.33 -23.34 -28.39
N LEU A 213 0.68 -22.53 -28.08
CA LEU A 213 1.80 -22.29 -29.00
C LEU A 213 2.78 -23.48 -29.04
N HIS A 214 2.87 -24.28 -27.98
CA HIS A 214 3.76 -25.43 -27.90
C HIS A 214 3.13 -26.75 -28.35
N GLU A 215 1.80 -26.81 -28.49
CA GLU A 215 1.08 -27.97 -29.03
C GLU A 215 1.01 -28.03 -30.57
N ARG A 216 1.58 -27.06 -31.29
CA ARG A 216 1.62 -27.10 -32.77
C ARG A 216 2.82 -27.97 -33.22
N PRO A 217 2.58 -29.10 -33.91
CA PRO A 217 3.63 -29.99 -34.40
C PRO A 217 4.45 -29.38 -35.55
#